data_AF-A0A2E5WBZ5-F1
#
_entry.id   AF-A0A2E5WBZ5-F1
#
_cell.length_a   1.000
_cell.length_b   1.000
_cell.length_c   1.000
_cell.angle_alpha   90.00
_cell.angle_beta   90.00
_cell.angle_gamma   90.00
#
_symmetry.space_group_name_H-M   'P 1'
#
loop_
_entity.id
_entity.type
_entity.pdbx_description
1 polymer ?
#
loop_
_entity_poly.entity_id
_entity_poly.type
_entity_poly.pdbx_seq_one_letter_code
_entity_poly.pdbx_strand_id
1 'polypeptide(L)'
;MGGTDDAYGMPTVSSRRRKPETEPLYRTMSGHLETFLAQLQATDRQLPRHVAQEMRAYLECGILAHGFLRVRCEDCGESWIVAFSCKKRGFCPSCMGRRMAVTAARLTKEVLPLVPVRQWVLSSVEIRYRLAWDGALVSAVLAVFLRVVQGWYRRQARDHGYPGGRCGSVNFMQRFGSSINLNPHVPC
;
A
#
# COMPACT_ATOMS: atom_id res chain seq x y z
N MET A 1 1.94 -48.07 17.79
CA MET A 1 1.25 -47.82 16.50
C MET A 1 0.35 -46.60 16.72
N GLY A 2 0.77 -45.35 16.52
CA GLY A 2 1.70 -44.81 15.53
C GLY A 2 0.87 -44.32 14.34
N GLY A 3 0.52 -43.03 14.33
CA GLY A 3 -0.24 -42.41 13.23
C GLY A 3 -1.03 -41.16 13.66
N THR A 4 -0.34 -40.06 13.94
CA THR A 4 -0.93 -38.72 13.81
C THR A 4 -0.47 -38.17 12.47
N ASP A 5 -1.38 -38.14 11.50
CA ASP A 5 -1.15 -37.55 10.19
C ASP A 5 -1.00 -36.03 10.32
N ASP A 6 0.24 -35.57 10.24
CA ASP A 6 0.62 -34.19 9.93
C ASP A 6 0.22 -33.87 8.48
N ALA A 7 -1.06 -33.59 8.25
CA ALA A 7 -1.63 -33.27 6.95
C ALA A 7 -1.94 -31.76 6.76
N TYR A 8 -1.12 -30.89 7.34
CA TYR A 8 -1.06 -29.47 6.96
C TYR A 8 0.38 -29.09 6.63
N GLY A 9 0.88 -29.65 5.53
CA GLY A 9 2.10 -29.17 4.89
C GLY A 9 1.90 -27.72 4.46
N MET A 10 2.28 -26.76 5.33
CA MET A 10 2.45 -25.38 4.90
C MET A 10 3.47 -25.42 3.77
N PRO A 11 3.15 -24.91 2.56
CA PRO A 11 4.12 -24.85 1.49
C PRO A 11 5.33 -24.09 2.03
N THR A 12 6.51 -24.70 1.93
CA THR A 12 7.77 -24.05 2.23
C THR A 12 7.92 -22.91 1.24
N VAL A 13 7.48 -21.71 1.65
CA VAL A 13 7.68 -20.50 0.86
C VAL A 13 9.19 -20.24 0.89
N SER A 14 9.90 -20.77 -0.11
CA SER A 14 11.30 -20.43 -0.33
C SER A 14 11.33 -18.92 -0.63
N SER A 15 11.69 -18.12 0.36
CA SER A 15 11.83 -16.67 0.20
C SER A 15 13.04 -16.40 -0.68
N ARG A 16 12.84 -16.37 -2.00
CA ARG A 16 13.90 -16.00 -2.93
C ARG A 16 14.23 -14.52 -2.76
N ARG A 17 15.51 -14.22 -2.52
CA ARG A 17 16.01 -12.83 -2.45
C ARG A 17 15.66 -12.12 -3.77
N ARG A 18 15.04 -10.94 -3.66
CA ARG A 18 14.81 -10.05 -4.80
C ARG A 18 16.13 -9.45 -5.27
N LYS A 19 16.21 -9.15 -6.56
CA LYS A 19 17.32 -8.42 -7.19
C LYS A 19 16.79 -7.15 -7.87
N PRO A 20 16.43 -6.11 -7.09
CA PRO A 20 15.85 -4.88 -7.63
C PRO A 20 16.66 -4.29 -8.79
N GLU A 21 17.99 -4.42 -8.76
CA GLU A 21 18.93 -3.98 -9.80
C GLU A 21 18.67 -4.55 -11.20
N THR A 22 17.90 -5.64 -11.27
CA THR A 22 17.51 -6.27 -12.54
C THR A 22 16.13 -5.83 -13.04
N GLU A 23 15.33 -5.16 -12.20
CA GLU A 23 13.97 -4.73 -12.53
C GLU A 23 13.98 -3.45 -13.39
N PRO A 24 13.06 -3.31 -14.37
CA PRO A 24 13.02 -2.15 -15.26
C PRO A 24 12.93 -0.80 -14.52
N LEU A 25 12.05 -0.70 -13.53
CA LEU A 25 11.87 0.54 -12.74
C LEU A 25 13.17 0.97 -12.06
N TYR A 26 13.91 0.02 -11.48
CA TYR A 26 15.19 0.33 -10.83
C TYR A 26 16.20 0.85 -11.84
N ARG A 27 16.35 0.16 -12.98
CA ARG A 27 17.31 0.56 -14.02
C ARG A 27 17.02 1.95 -14.56
N THR A 28 15.74 2.25 -14.84
CA THR A 28 15.32 3.58 -15.28
C THR A 28 15.62 4.64 -14.21
N MET A 29 15.25 4.39 -12.95
CA MET A 29 15.50 5.36 -11.87
C MET A 29 16.99 5.56 -11.63
N SER A 30 17.78 4.48 -11.55
CA SER A 30 19.22 4.54 -11.30
C SER A 30 19.97 5.25 -12.43
N GLY A 31 19.51 5.12 -13.68
CA GLY A 31 20.16 5.75 -14.83
C GLY A 31 19.79 7.22 -15.04
N HIS A 32 18.63 7.67 -14.53
CA HIS A 32 18.07 8.97 -14.93
C HIS A 32 17.71 9.91 -13.77
N LEU A 33 17.63 9.44 -12.51
CA LEU A 33 17.12 10.25 -11.40
C LEU A 33 17.90 11.56 -11.19
N GLU A 34 19.22 11.50 -11.07
CA GLU A 34 20.02 12.70 -10.77
C GLU A 34 20.04 13.66 -11.96
N THR A 35 20.09 13.15 -13.20
CA THR A 35 19.94 13.98 -14.41
C THR A 35 18.60 14.70 -14.45
N PHE A 36 17.52 14.00 -14.13
CA PHE A 36 16.18 14.57 -14.08
C PHE A 36 16.06 15.67 -13.00
N LEU A 37 16.63 15.44 -11.81
CA LEU A 37 16.64 16.44 -10.73
C LEU A 37 17.45 17.68 -11.12
N ALA A 38 18.62 17.51 -11.75
CA ALA A 38 19.44 18.61 -12.24
C ALA A 38 18.73 19.42 -13.34
N GLN A 39 18.05 18.74 -14.28
CA GLN A 39 17.27 19.40 -15.34
C GLN A 39 16.11 20.22 -14.77
N LEU A 40 15.40 19.71 -13.76
CA LEU A 40 14.36 20.48 -13.08
C LEU A 40 14.92 21.76 -12.47
N GLN A 41 16.03 21.65 -11.74
CA GLN A 41 16.69 22.80 -11.11
C GLN A 41 17.12 23.85 -12.15
N ALA A 42 17.61 23.43 -13.31
CA ALA A 42 17.95 24.35 -14.41
C ALA A 42 16.75 25.13 -14.96
N THR A 43 15.52 24.64 -14.75
CA THR A 43 14.27 25.32 -15.11
C THR A 43 13.65 26.12 -13.95
N ASP A 44 14.40 26.33 -12.87
CA ASP A 44 13.94 26.94 -11.61
C ASP A 44 12.72 26.20 -11.01
N ARG A 45 12.65 24.88 -11.23
CA ARG A 45 11.64 23.99 -10.68
C ARG A 45 12.31 22.97 -9.77
N GLN A 46 11.60 22.54 -8.74
CA GLN A 46 12.07 21.47 -7.86
C GLN A 46 10.92 20.58 -7.43
N LEU A 47 11.23 19.30 -7.26
CA LEU A 47 10.32 18.41 -6.55
C LEU A 47 10.30 18.77 -5.06
N PRO A 48 9.17 18.55 -4.38
CA PRO A 48 9.17 18.59 -2.93
C PRO A 48 10.27 17.68 -2.37
N ARG A 49 11.02 18.16 -1.39
CA ARG A 49 12.20 17.47 -0.84
C ARG A 49 11.93 16.01 -0.47
N HIS A 50 10.77 15.72 0.10
CA HIS A 50 10.38 14.37 0.50
C HIS A 50 10.23 13.41 -0.69
N VAL A 51 9.82 13.90 -1.88
CA VAL A 51 9.68 13.10 -3.09
C VAL A 51 11.05 12.68 -3.60
N ALA A 52 12.01 13.61 -3.69
CA ALA A 52 13.37 13.30 -4.11
C ALA A 52 14.07 12.35 -3.12
N GLN A 53 13.89 12.56 -1.81
CA GLN A 53 14.41 11.66 -0.77
C GLN A 53 13.82 10.26 -0.87
N GLU A 54 12.53 10.16 -1.13
CA GLU A 54 11.89 8.87 -1.34
C GLU A 54 12.48 8.19 -2.60
N MET A 55 12.60 8.92 -3.72
CA MET A 55 13.18 8.41 -4.96
C MET A 55 14.57 7.81 -4.77
N ARG A 56 15.44 8.49 -4.02
CA ARG A 56 16.77 7.99 -3.67
C ARG A 56 16.71 6.78 -2.73
N ALA A 57 15.86 6.81 -1.69
CA ALA A 57 15.73 5.70 -0.75
C ALA A 57 15.26 4.39 -1.40
N TYR A 58 14.52 4.44 -2.50
CA TYR A 58 14.19 3.25 -3.28
C TYR A 58 15.38 2.63 -3.99
N LEU A 59 16.32 3.43 -4.49
CA LEU A 59 17.55 2.91 -5.12
C LEU A 59 18.41 2.14 -4.12
N GLU A 60 18.25 2.40 -2.83
CA GLU A 60 18.90 1.64 -1.76
C GLU A 60 18.09 0.39 -1.36
N CYS A 61 16.79 0.36 -1.68
CA CYS A 61 15.85 -0.62 -1.16
C CYS A 61 16.07 -2.03 -1.75
N GLY A 62 16.53 -2.96 -0.93
CA GLY A 62 16.76 -4.35 -1.34
C GLY A 62 18.14 -4.60 -1.95
N ILE A 63 19.01 -3.59 -1.94
CA ILE A 63 20.39 -3.68 -2.41
C ILE A 63 21.33 -3.97 -1.23
N LEU A 64 22.15 -5.02 -1.36
CA LEU A 64 23.00 -5.49 -0.26
C LEU A 64 24.08 -4.49 0.14
N ALA A 65 24.58 -3.67 -0.79
CA ALA A 65 25.57 -2.64 -0.51
C ALA A 65 25.07 -1.56 0.46
N HIS A 66 23.75 -1.40 0.59
CA HIS A 66 23.12 -0.46 1.52
C HIS A 66 22.68 -1.12 2.85
N GLY A 67 23.12 -2.36 3.09
CA GLY A 67 22.92 -3.06 4.36
C GLY A 67 21.94 -4.24 4.28
N PHE A 68 22.19 -5.22 5.15
CA PHE A 68 21.43 -6.46 5.23
C PHE A 68 21.52 -7.08 6.62
N LEU A 69 20.61 -8.02 6.89
CA LEU A 69 20.67 -8.94 8.02
C LEU A 69 20.93 -10.36 7.50
N ARG A 70 21.73 -11.12 8.23
CA ARG A 70 21.79 -12.57 8.08
C ARG A 70 20.84 -13.19 9.10
N VAL A 71 19.85 -13.92 8.61
CA VAL A 71 18.92 -14.68 9.44
C VAL A 71 19.37 -16.13 9.41
N ARG A 72 19.44 -16.77 10.57
CA ARG A 72 19.77 -18.19 10.71
C ARG A 72 18.68 -18.85 11.53
N CYS A 73 18.19 -20.00 11.06
CA CYS A 73 17.32 -20.86 11.85
C CYS A 73 18.16 -21.57 12.92
N GLU A 74 17.73 -21.51 14.18
CA GLU A 74 18.43 -22.16 15.29
C GLU A 74 18.23 -23.68 15.25
N ASP A 75 17.08 -24.16 14.76
CA ASP A 75 16.75 -25.58 14.73
C ASP A 75 17.46 -26.34 13.59
N CYS A 76 17.42 -25.80 12.36
CA CYS A 76 17.98 -26.48 11.18
C CYS A 76 19.30 -25.89 10.67
N GLY A 77 19.75 -24.76 11.24
CA GLY A 77 21.01 -24.11 10.84
C GLY A 77 20.99 -23.37 9.50
N GLU A 78 19.92 -23.49 8.71
CA GLU A 78 19.75 -22.81 7.42
C GLU A 78 19.87 -21.29 7.59
N SER A 79 20.53 -20.60 6.65
CA SER A 79 20.72 -19.15 6.78
C SER A 79 20.55 -18.41 5.47
N TRP A 80 19.86 -17.27 5.51
CA TRP A 80 19.61 -16.42 4.36
C TRP A 80 19.87 -14.95 4.67
N ILE A 81 20.07 -14.18 3.60
CA ILE A 81 20.34 -12.75 3.69
C ILE A 81 19.07 -11.97 3.36
N VAL A 82 18.73 -11.02 4.22
CA VAL A 82 17.61 -10.10 4.06
C VAL A 82 18.15 -8.68 3.91
N ALA A 83 18.08 -8.14 2.71
CA ALA A 83 18.43 -6.75 2.45
C ALA A 83 17.47 -5.79 3.16
N PHE A 84 17.98 -4.61 3.53
CA PHE A 84 17.13 -3.58 4.13
C PHE A 84 16.10 -3.03 3.14
N SER A 85 15.00 -2.52 3.70
CA SER A 85 13.91 -1.92 2.95
C SER A 85 13.83 -0.43 3.24
N CYS A 86 13.46 0.38 2.23
CA CYS A 86 13.34 1.83 2.41
C CYS A 86 12.22 2.23 3.36
N LYS A 87 11.25 1.34 3.60
CA LYS A 87 10.05 1.57 4.43
C LYS A 87 9.24 2.78 3.99
N LYS A 88 9.41 3.30 2.77
CA LYS A 88 8.62 4.43 2.24
C LYS A 88 7.23 3.96 1.76
N ARG A 89 6.38 4.89 1.31
CA ARG A 89 4.95 4.67 1.04
C ARG A 89 4.45 5.25 -0.29
N GLY A 90 5.28 5.97 -1.01
CA GLY A 90 4.94 6.66 -2.25
C GLY A 90 5.06 5.79 -3.49
N PHE A 91 6.22 5.16 -3.73
CA PHE A 91 6.44 4.49 -5.03
C PHE A 91 7.16 3.13 -5.01
N CYS A 92 7.90 2.78 -3.96
CA CYS A 92 8.62 1.51 -3.92
C CYS A 92 7.63 0.32 -3.98
N PRO A 93 7.55 -0.45 -5.08
CA PRO A 93 6.48 -1.43 -5.27
C PRO A 93 6.51 -2.53 -4.21
N SER A 94 7.69 -2.95 -3.79
CA SER A 94 7.82 -3.98 -2.76
C SER A 94 7.44 -3.51 -1.36
N CYS A 95 7.85 -2.30 -0.96
CA CYS A 95 7.49 -1.78 0.35
C CYS A 95 5.98 -1.49 0.41
N MET A 96 5.41 -0.94 -0.66
CA MET A 96 3.97 -0.72 -0.78
C MET A 96 3.21 -2.04 -0.77
N GLY A 97 3.60 -3.00 -1.60
CA GLY A 97 2.96 -4.32 -1.67
C GLY A 97 3.02 -5.08 -0.34
N ARG A 98 4.17 -5.07 0.35
CA ARG A 98 4.29 -5.66 1.69
C ARG A 98 3.37 -4.96 2.69
N ARG A 99 3.30 -3.62 2.69
CA ARG A 99 2.39 -2.87 3.55
C ARG A 99 0.92 -3.18 3.24
N MET A 100 0.55 -3.29 1.96
CA MET A 100 -0.80 -3.68 1.55
C MET A 100 -1.15 -5.07 2.07
N ALA A 101 -0.28 -6.06 1.87
CA ALA A 101 -0.49 -7.42 2.34
C ALA A 101 -0.62 -7.50 3.87
N VAL A 102 0.27 -6.82 4.60
CA VAL A 102 0.21 -6.74 6.07
C VAL A 102 -1.07 -6.05 6.54
N THR A 103 -1.46 -4.95 5.90
CA THR A 103 -2.69 -4.22 6.24
C THR A 103 -3.91 -5.08 5.98
N ALA A 104 -3.97 -5.78 4.84
CA ALA A 104 -5.06 -6.69 4.51
C ALA A 104 -5.17 -7.83 5.53
N ALA A 105 -4.05 -8.48 5.87
CA ALA A 105 -4.03 -9.54 6.88
C ALA A 105 -4.50 -9.05 8.25
N ARG A 106 -4.07 -7.85 8.67
CA ARG A 106 -4.53 -7.26 9.92
C ARG A 106 -6.03 -6.94 9.89
N LEU A 107 -6.51 -6.36 8.79
CA LEU A 107 -7.93 -6.04 8.65
C LEU A 107 -8.80 -7.29 8.73
N THR A 108 -8.42 -8.38 8.06
CA THR A 108 -9.22 -9.61 8.02
C THR A 108 -9.11 -10.45 9.29
N LYS A 109 -7.98 -10.39 10.01
CA LYS A 109 -7.75 -11.23 11.20
C LYS A 109 -8.07 -10.53 12.52
N GLU A 110 -7.92 -9.21 12.59
CA GLU A 110 -7.93 -8.48 13.87
C GLU A 110 -8.96 -7.36 13.94
N VAL A 111 -9.45 -6.83 12.80
CA VAL A 111 -10.27 -5.60 12.79
C VAL A 111 -11.69 -5.84 12.31
N LEU A 112 -11.86 -6.50 11.17
CA LEU A 112 -13.16 -6.72 10.56
C LEU A 112 -13.81 -7.97 11.18
N PRO A 113 -15.06 -7.88 11.66
CA PRO A 113 -15.79 -9.05 12.11
C PRO A 113 -16.13 -9.96 10.92
N LEU A 114 -16.43 -11.23 11.20
CA LEU A 114 -16.85 -12.21 10.18
C LEU A 114 -18.28 -11.92 9.73
N VAL A 115 -18.45 -10.88 8.91
CA VAL A 115 -19.72 -10.44 8.34
C VAL A 115 -19.53 -10.10 6.85
N PRO A 116 -20.60 -10.12 6.03
CA PRO A 116 -20.52 -9.64 4.66
C PRO A 116 -20.02 -8.19 4.61
N VAL A 117 -18.95 -7.95 3.85
CA VAL A 117 -18.40 -6.61 3.59
C VAL A 117 -18.75 -6.18 2.17
N ARG A 118 -18.98 -4.88 1.98
CA ARG A 118 -19.27 -4.30 0.66
C ARG A 118 -18.20 -3.28 0.32
N GLN A 119 -17.55 -3.48 -0.82
CA GLN A 119 -16.62 -2.50 -1.39
C GLN A 119 -17.39 -1.37 -2.07
N TRP A 120 -16.98 -0.15 -1.77
CA TRP A 120 -17.35 1.06 -2.51
C TRP A 120 -16.10 1.76 -3.02
N VAL A 121 -16.21 2.45 -4.15
CA VAL A 121 -15.12 3.30 -4.65
C VAL A 121 -15.69 4.67 -4.97
N LEU A 122 -15.23 5.68 -4.23
CA LEU A 122 -15.52 7.07 -4.53
C LEU A 122 -14.49 7.60 -5.52
N SER A 123 -14.94 7.89 -6.74
CA SER A 123 -14.14 8.51 -7.79
C SER A 123 -14.76 9.86 -8.15
N SER A 124 -13.94 10.90 -8.22
CA SER A 124 -14.41 12.26 -8.50
C SER A 124 -13.64 12.86 -9.66
N VAL A 125 -14.15 12.65 -10.88
CA VAL A 125 -13.45 12.93 -12.13
C VAL A 125 -13.35 14.44 -12.40
N GLU A 126 -14.44 15.16 -12.17
CA GLU A 126 -14.60 16.58 -12.51
C GLU A 126 -13.77 17.48 -11.60
N ILE A 127 -13.66 17.11 -10.32
CA ILE A 127 -12.96 17.89 -9.29
C ILE A 127 -11.57 17.32 -8.93
N ARG A 128 -11.08 16.31 -9.67
CA ARG A 128 -9.83 15.60 -9.37
C ARG A 128 -8.62 16.51 -9.21
N TYR A 129 -8.52 17.57 -9.99
CA TYR A 129 -7.39 18.50 -9.92
C TYR A 129 -7.38 19.29 -8.60
N ARG A 130 -8.54 19.65 -8.07
CA ARG A 130 -8.64 20.31 -6.75
C ARG A 130 -8.35 19.31 -5.63
N LEU A 131 -8.95 18.11 -5.69
CA LEU A 131 -8.73 17.04 -4.72
C LEU A 131 -7.27 16.56 -4.65
N ALA A 132 -6.52 16.68 -5.76
CA ALA A 132 -5.12 16.30 -5.78
C ALA A 132 -4.25 17.11 -4.79
N TRP A 133 -4.62 18.36 -4.51
CA TRP A 133 -3.79 19.27 -3.72
C TRP A 133 -4.45 19.70 -2.41
N ASP A 134 -5.77 19.59 -2.32
CA ASP A 134 -6.54 20.01 -1.15
C ASP A 134 -6.95 18.80 -0.29
N GLY A 135 -6.12 18.51 0.71
CA GLY A 135 -6.38 17.43 1.66
C GLY A 135 -7.64 17.66 2.51
N ALA A 136 -7.96 18.91 2.83
CA ALA A 136 -9.15 19.26 3.60
C ALA A 136 -10.42 18.99 2.77
N LEU A 137 -10.40 19.35 1.49
CA LEU A 137 -11.48 19.03 0.56
C LEU A 137 -11.66 17.52 0.40
N VAL A 138 -10.57 16.75 0.27
CA VAL A 138 -10.64 15.27 0.23
C VAL A 138 -11.34 14.72 1.47
N SER A 139 -10.95 15.18 2.66
CA SER A 139 -11.59 14.76 3.91
C SER A 139 -13.07 15.15 3.98
N ALA A 140 -13.43 16.35 3.53
CA ALA A 140 -14.81 16.83 3.52
C ALA A 140 -15.69 16.00 2.56
N VAL A 141 -15.22 15.75 1.35
CA VAL A 141 -15.92 14.93 0.36
C VAL A 141 -16.09 13.49 0.87
N LEU A 142 -15.05 12.91 1.47
CA LEU A 142 -15.12 11.58 2.09
C LEU A 142 -16.14 11.54 3.24
N ALA A 143 -16.18 12.57 4.09
CA ALA A 143 -17.12 12.63 5.20
C ALA A 143 -18.59 12.71 4.72
N VAL A 144 -18.86 13.44 3.63
CA VAL A 144 -20.18 13.47 2.99
C VAL A 144 -20.53 12.09 2.42
N PHE A 145 -19.62 11.49 1.68
CA PHE A 145 -19.81 10.16 1.09
C PHE A 145 -20.15 9.10 2.15
N LEU A 146 -19.34 9.00 3.21
CA LEU A 146 -19.57 8.05 4.30
C LEU A 146 -20.91 8.29 5.01
N ARG A 147 -21.28 9.56 5.24
CA ARG A 147 -22.56 9.91 5.86
C ARG A 147 -23.74 9.42 5.02
N VAL A 148 -23.67 9.57 3.70
CA VAL A 148 -24.73 9.13 2.78
C VAL A 148 -24.82 7.60 2.76
N VAL A 149 -23.70 6.91 2.56
CA VAL A 149 -23.66 5.44 2.49
C VAL A 149 -24.10 4.81 3.82
N GLN A 150 -23.54 5.26 4.93
CA GLN A 150 -23.92 4.75 6.26
C GLN A 150 -25.36 5.12 6.64
N GLY A 151 -25.85 6.29 6.20
CA GLY A 151 -27.25 6.66 6.34
C GLY A 151 -28.18 5.71 5.60
N TRP A 152 -27.82 5.33 4.37
CA TRP A 152 -28.57 4.35 3.58
C TRP A 152 -28.60 2.97 4.27
N TYR A 153 -27.45 2.44 4.70
CA TYR A 153 -27.39 1.16 5.40
C TYR A 153 -28.18 1.15 6.71
N ARG A 154 -28.14 2.23 7.50
CA ARG A 154 -28.95 2.32 8.74
C ARG A 154 -30.45 2.32 8.47
N ARG A 155 -30.91 2.94 7.37
CA ARG A 155 -32.32 2.87 6.96
C ARG A 155 -32.69 1.46 6.54
N GLN A 156 -31.89 0.84 5.66
CA GLN A 156 -32.12 -0.55 5.25
C GLN A 156 -32.14 -1.51 6.45
N ALA A 157 -31.22 -1.36 7.40
CA ALA A 157 -31.21 -2.16 8.62
C ALA A 157 -32.50 -2.00 9.44
N ARG A 158 -32.99 -0.76 9.60
CA ARG A 158 -34.27 -0.48 10.28
C ARG A 158 -35.45 -1.14 9.58
N ASP A 159 -35.53 -1.03 8.26
CA ASP A 159 -36.61 -1.61 7.46
C ASP A 159 -36.63 -3.15 7.55
N HIS A 160 -35.47 -3.77 7.81
CA HIS A 160 -35.32 -5.21 8.03
C HIS A 160 -35.40 -5.61 9.52
N GLY A 161 -35.83 -4.71 10.42
CA GLY A 161 -36.03 -5.02 11.85
C GLY A 161 -34.82 -4.86 12.76
N TYR A 162 -33.75 -4.22 12.29
CA TYR A 162 -32.50 -3.98 13.06
C TYR A 162 -32.32 -2.49 13.41
N PRO A 163 -33.06 -1.93 14.39
CA PRO A 163 -33.10 -0.49 14.65
C PRO A 163 -31.80 0.11 15.22
N GLY A 164 -30.94 -0.72 15.83
CA GLY A 164 -29.67 -0.36 16.44
C GLY A 164 -28.44 -0.64 15.58
N GLY A 165 -28.61 -0.97 14.29
CA GLY A 165 -27.49 -1.30 13.39
C GLY A 165 -26.43 -0.19 13.33
N ARG A 166 -25.16 -0.58 13.53
CA ARG A 166 -23.99 0.31 13.41
C ARG A 166 -23.26 0.04 12.10
N CYS A 167 -22.67 1.07 11.53
CA CYS A 167 -21.83 0.96 10.35
C CYS A 167 -20.36 1.21 10.70
N GLY A 168 -19.46 0.55 9.97
CA GLY A 168 -18.02 0.80 9.98
C GLY A 168 -17.51 0.92 8.56
N SER A 169 -16.39 1.60 8.38
CA SER A 169 -15.75 1.80 7.06
C SER A 169 -14.24 1.90 7.21
N VAL A 170 -13.50 1.28 6.29
CA VAL A 170 -12.04 1.39 6.22
C VAL A 170 -11.70 1.98 4.86
N ASN A 171 -11.00 3.10 4.84
CA ASN A 171 -10.77 3.88 3.63
C ASN A 171 -9.28 4.04 3.35
N PHE A 172 -8.90 4.02 2.07
CA PHE A 172 -7.53 4.33 1.64
C PHE A 172 -7.55 5.41 0.55
N MET A 173 -6.66 6.39 0.66
CA MET A 173 -6.52 7.41 -0.38
C MET A 173 -5.60 6.90 -1.49
N GLN A 174 -6.11 6.81 -2.72
CA GLN A 174 -5.34 6.47 -3.92
C GLN A 174 -5.31 7.68 -4.86
N ARG A 175 -4.12 8.07 -5.33
CA ARG A 175 -3.93 9.34 -6.08
C ARG A 175 -3.75 9.16 -7.58
N PHE A 176 -3.58 7.94 -8.06
CA PHE A 176 -3.28 7.64 -9.45
C PHE A 176 -4.07 6.44 -9.96
N GLY A 177 -4.44 6.44 -11.23
CA GLY A 177 -5.06 5.31 -11.91
C GLY A 177 -4.05 4.29 -12.43
N SER A 178 -4.53 3.24 -13.11
CA SER A 178 -3.69 2.16 -13.67
C SER A 178 -2.68 2.66 -14.71
N SER A 179 -2.97 3.77 -15.39
CA SER A 179 -2.06 4.44 -16.33
C SER A 179 -1.19 5.52 -15.67
N ILE A 180 -1.13 5.56 -14.34
CA ILE A 180 -0.40 6.57 -13.54
C ILE A 180 -0.95 8.00 -13.77
N ASN A 181 -2.12 8.12 -14.38
CA ASN A 181 -2.82 9.40 -14.53
C ASN A 181 -3.31 9.88 -13.15
N LEU A 182 -3.32 11.22 -12.95
CA LEU A 182 -3.85 11.82 -11.74
C LEU A 182 -5.33 11.46 -11.57
N ASN A 183 -5.62 10.63 -10.57
CA ASN A 183 -6.97 10.17 -10.28
C ASN A 183 -7.13 9.93 -8.78
N PRO A 184 -7.40 10.98 -7.98
CA PRO A 184 -7.79 10.85 -6.58
C PRO A 184 -9.09 10.04 -6.45
N HIS A 185 -9.00 8.87 -5.82
CA HIS A 185 -10.13 8.00 -5.51
C HIS A 185 -9.95 7.32 -4.15
N VAL A 186 -11.07 6.93 -3.55
CA VAL A 186 -11.12 6.32 -2.22
C VAL A 186 -11.88 5.00 -2.30
N PRO A 187 -11.18 3.85 -2.34
CA PRO A 187 -11.77 2.58 -1.95
C PRO A 187 -12.17 2.60 -0.47
N CYS A 188 -13.39 2.14 -0.19
CA CYS A 188 -14.04 2.05 1.12
C CYS A 188 -14.65 0.66 1.31
#